data_AF-A0A957Y4M2-F1
#
_entry.id   AF-A0A957Y4M2-F1
#
_cell.length_a   1.000
_cell.length_b   1.000
_cell.length_c   1.000
_cell.angle_alpha   90.00
_cell.angle_beta   90.00
_cell.angle_gamma   90.00
#
_symmetry.space_group_name_H-M   'P 1'
#
loop_
_entity.id
_entity.type
_entity.pdbx_description
1 polymer ?
#
loop_
_entity_poly.entity_id
_entity_poly.type
_entity_poly.pdbx_seq_one_letter_code
_entity_poly.pdbx_strand_id
1 'polypeptide(L)'
;MPNTNLLLGDLFLGQATDPGRTGKNNEDYYSAFEVDWQDDLRLRQVQVAVVCDGIGGNNAGEVASKVAVEKIRSLMESEATVSIPERMIQAIQAANQAVYDTSQNRPELRGMGTTVVMAAIDDKTLYVAHAGDSRAYLIRNGTAYRLTLDHTWAQEAIDHGVLTPEAARVHPNRNVIKRYLGVDETLAVDSKIIDISQESSSGEGAGKRPMIPSLALQPGDNVLLCSDGLTDEISDEELQTLVRKHGPQEAADRLVALANDHGGRDNITVTILRLPGGAAAPVAVPAGVTAASRSRLPVILGILATLILLAAVAIIVLPKLGSNASATPTLAATDSAAMAVA
;
A
#
# COMPACT_ATOMS: atom_id res chain seq x y z
N MET A 1 -3.60 -13.41 -15.08
CA MET A 1 -3.88 -12.10 -15.72
C MET A 1 -2.66 -11.22 -15.48
N PRO A 2 -2.16 -10.43 -16.43
CA PRO A 2 -1.09 -9.48 -16.10
C PRO A 2 -1.67 -8.45 -15.11
N ASN A 3 -1.00 -8.30 -13.96
CA ASN A 3 -1.34 -7.36 -12.89
C ASN A 3 -1.14 -5.92 -13.37
N THR A 4 -2.07 -5.40 -14.16
CA THR A 4 -2.16 -3.96 -14.44
C THR A 4 -2.70 -3.27 -13.19
N ASN A 5 -1.84 -2.51 -12.50
CA ASN A 5 -2.31 -1.59 -11.47
C ASN A 5 -3.41 -0.72 -12.09
N LEU A 6 -4.55 -0.64 -11.42
CA LEU A 6 -5.59 0.31 -11.78
C LEU A 6 -5.08 1.71 -11.44
N LEU A 7 -5.45 2.71 -12.23
CA LEU A 7 -5.16 4.10 -11.93
C LEU A 7 -6.43 4.75 -11.37
N LEU A 8 -6.25 5.62 -10.39
CA LEU A 8 -7.27 6.53 -9.88
C LEU A 8 -6.66 7.92 -9.89
N GLY A 9 -6.94 8.69 -10.94
CA GLY A 9 -6.19 9.88 -11.31
C GLY A 9 -4.72 9.53 -11.48
N ASP A 10 -3.87 10.22 -10.71
CA ASP A 10 -2.44 9.98 -10.69
C ASP A 10 -2.03 8.86 -9.71
N LEU A 11 -2.94 8.26 -8.94
CA LEU A 11 -2.62 7.24 -7.94
C LEU A 11 -2.68 5.82 -8.52
N PHE A 12 -1.80 4.94 -8.04
CA PHE A 12 -1.97 3.50 -8.28
C PHE A 12 -2.94 2.92 -7.26
N LEU A 13 -3.96 2.21 -7.76
CA LEU A 13 -5.03 1.59 -6.98
C LEU A 13 -4.89 0.06 -6.98
N GLY A 14 -5.14 -0.53 -5.83
CA GLY A 14 -5.36 -1.97 -5.66
C GLY A 14 -6.52 -2.22 -4.71
N GLN A 15 -7.43 -3.12 -5.08
CA GLN A 15 -8.58 -3.46 -4.24
C GLN A 15 -8.86 -4.95 -4.28
N ALA A 16 -9.18 -5.52 -3.12
CA ALA A 16 -9.57 -6.92 -3.02
C ALA A 16 -10.59 -7.08 -1.88
N THR A 17 -11.57 -7.95 -2.09
CA THR A 17 -12.52 -8.37 -1.06
C THR A 17 -12.75 -9.88 -1.16
N ASP A 18 -12.98 -10.55 -0.04
CA ASP A 18 -13.30 -11.98 0.02
C ASP A 18 -14.22 -12.26 1.22
N PRO A 19 -15.22 -13.16 1.10
CA PRO A 19 -16.13 -13.49 2.19
C PRO A 19 -15.46 -14.22 3.37
N GLY A 20 -14.19 -14.61 3.24
CA GLY A 20 -13.49 -15.41 4.23
C GLY A 20 -13.76 -16.91 4.07
N ARG A 21 -13.40 -17.69 5.10
CA ARG A 21 -13.51 -19.17 5.12
C ARG A 21 -14.70 -19.70 5.91
N THR A 22 -15.50 -18.83 6.52
CA THR A 22 -16.64 -19.24 7.37
C THR A 22 -17.87 -19.67 6.58
N GLY A 23 -17.92 -19.39 5.26
CA GLY A 23 -19.05 -19.70 4.40
C GLY A 23 -20.23 -18.72 4.52
N LYS A 24 -20.04 -17.58 5.18
CA LYS A 24 -20.99 -16.47 5.18
C LYS A 24 -20.96 -15.71 3.85
N ASN A 25 -21.99 -14.90 3.61
CA ASN A 25 -21.97 -13.91 2.55
C ASN A 25 -20.94 -12.80 2.88
N ASN A 26 -20.55 -12.05 1.85
CA ASN A 26 -19.70 -10.90 2.04
C ASN A 26 -20.56 -9.67 2.38
N GLU A 27 -20.48 -9.20 3.62
CA GLU A 27 -21.17 -8.02 4.14
C GLU A 27 -20.29 -6.77 4.05
N ASP A 28 -19.01 -6.90 3.65
CA ASP A 28 -18.16 -5.75 3.32
C ASP A 28 -18.56 -5.13 1.97
N TYR A 29 -18.42 -3.80 1.89
CA TYR A 29 -18.55 -3.07 0.64
C TYR A 29 -17.52 -1.93 0.56
N TYR A 30 -17.06 -1.63 -0.65
CA TYR A 30 -16.01 -0.64 -0.85
C TYR A 30 -16.17 0.09 -2.19
N SER A 31 -15.56 1.26 -2.30
CA SER A 31 -15.51 2.03 -3.56
C SER A 31 -14.28 2.92 -3.56
N ALA A 32 -13.71 3.15 -4.75
CA ALA A 32 -12.72 4.19 -4.99
C ALA A 32 -13.09 4.98 -6.25
N PHE A 33 -13.04 6.31 -6.17
CA PHE A 33 -13.55 7.21 -7.20
C PHE A 33 -12.86 8.58 -7.14
N GLU A 34 -12.95 9.32 -8.25
CA GLU A 34 -12.47 10.70 -8.35
C GLU A 34 -13.63 11.67 -8.16
N VAL A 35 -13.35 12.79 -7.50
CA VAL A 35 -14.28 13.90 -7.32
C VAL A 35 -13.65 15.15 -7.90
N ASP A 36 -14.36 15.82 -8.79
CA ASP A 36 -14.01 17.18 -9.20
C ASP A 36 -14.32 18.14 -8.05
N TRP A 37 -13.27 18.72 -7.49
CA TRP A 37 -13.36 19.63 -6.36
C TRP A 37 -13.09 21.06 -6.82
N GLN A 38 -14.07 21.93 -6.63
CA GLN A 38 -13.96 23.34 -6.96
C GLN A 38 -13.93 24.16 -5.67
N ASP A 39 -12.87 24.94 -5.48
CA ASP A 39 -12.90 26.09 -4.58
C ASP A 39 -12.86 27.40 -5.40
N ASP A 40 -12.91 28.54 -4.72
CA ASP A 40 -12.98 29.88 -5.34
C ASP A 40 -11.86 30.15 -6.37
N LEU A 41 -10.78 29.37 -6.37
CA LEU A 41 -9.56 29.66 -7.14
C LEU A 41 -9.12 28.51 -8.06
N ARG A 42 -9.60 27.27 -7.86
CA ARG A 42 -9.10 26.11 -8.62
C ARG A 42 -10.08 24.95 -8.68
N LEU A 43 -10.23 24.40 -9.89
CA LEU A 43 -10.75 23.04 -10.09
C LEU A 43 -9.60 22.04 -9.93
N ARG A 44 -9.77 21.04 -9.08
CA ARG A 44 -8.78 19.98 -8.81
C ARG A 44 -9.48 18.64 -8.62
N GLN A 45 -8.76 17.55 -8.88
CA GLN A 45 -9.28 16.22 -8.62
C GLN A 45 -8.89 15.75 -7.23
N VAL A 46 -9.87 15.22 -6.50
CA VAL A 46 -9.69 14.56 -5.20
C VAL A 46 -9.95 13.08 -5.38
N GLN A 47 -9.00 12.24 -4.99
CA GLN A 47 -9.19 10.78 -5.00
C GLN A 47 -9.78 10.33 -3.67
N VAL A 48 -10.91 9.62 -3.72
CA VAL A 48 -11.62 9.13 -2.54
C VAL A 48 -11.65 7.60 -2.56
N ALA A 49 -11.39 7.00 -1.41
CA ALA A 49 -11.61 5.57 -1.16
C ALA A 49 -12.40 5.38 0.12
N VAL A 50 -13.32 4.42 0.13
CA VAL A 50 -14.15 4.07 1.27
C VAL A 50 -14.26 2.56 1.41
N VAL A 51 -14.21 2.08 2.65
CA VAL A 51 -14.49 0.70 3.05
C VAL A 51 -15.53 0.72 4.18
N CYS A 52 -16.54 -0.12 4.06
CA CYS A 52 -17.61 -0.31 5.02
C CYS A 52 -17.75 -1.80 5.33
N ASP A 53 -17.73 -2.15 6.61
CA ASP A 53 -17.92 -3.50 7.12
C ASP A 53 -19.34 -3.62 7.70
N GLY A 54 -20.16 -4.45 7.05
CA GLY A 54 -21.57 -4.57 7.32
C GLY A 54 -21.85 -5.42 8.55
N ILE A 55 -22.61 -4.87 9.49
CA ILE A 55 -23.00 -5.53 10.75
C ILE A 55 -24.47 -5.91 10.64
N GLY A 56 -24.77 -7.22 10.69
CA GLY A 56 -26.15 -7.68 10.70
C GLY A 56 -26.31 -9.19 10.65
N GLY A 57 -27.56 -9.65 10.67
CA GLY A 57 -27.94 -11.03 10.37
C GLY A 57 -28.94 -11.06 9.21
N ASN A 58 -29.06 -12.18 8.50
CA ASN A 58 -29.97 -12.33 7.35
C ASN A 58 -29.77 -11.28 6.22
N ASN A 59 -28.53 -11.04 5.78
CA ASN A 59 -28.12 -10.06 4.73
C ASN A 59 -28.31 -8.58 5.10
N ALA A 60 -28.60 -8.28 6.36
CA ALA A 60 -28.71 -6.92 6.86
C ALA A 60 -27.39 -6.14 6.72
N GLY A 61 -26.24 -6.79 6.98
CA GLY A 61 -24.93 -6.14 6.89
C GLY A 61 -24.58 -5.73 5.47
N GLU A 62 -24.75 -6.65 4.50
CA GLU A 62 -24.52 -6.38 3.06
C GLU A 62 -25.32 -5.16 2.57
N VAL A 63 -26.58 -5.04 2.98
CA VAL A 63 -27.41 -3.90 2.59
C VAL A 63 -26.91 -2.62 3.24
N ALA A 64 -26.55 -2.66 4.52
CA ALA A 64 -26.08 -1.49 5.26
C ALA A 64 -24.78 -0.91 4.68
N SER A 65 -23.76 -1.75 4.48
CA SER A 65 -22.46 -1.34 3.94
C SER A 65 -22.59 -0.77 2.52
N LYS A 66 -23.41 -1.40 1.68
CA LYS A 66 -23.68 -0.91 0.32
C LYS A 66 -24.40 0.44 0.32
N VAL A 67 -25.48 0.58 1.09
CA VAL A 67 -26.22 1.85 1.20
C VAL A 67 -25.31 2.97 1.69
N ALA A 68 -24.43 2.69 2.66
CA ALA A 68 -23.49 3.68 3.17
C ALA A 68 -22.51 4.15 2.10
N VAL A 69 -21.84 3.22 1.40
CA VAL A 69 -20.86 3.55 0.34
C VAL A 69 -21.52 4.32 -0.81
N GLU A 70 -22.69 3.88 -1.28
CA GLU A 70 -23.41 4.55 -2.36
C GLU A 70 -23.83 5.98 -1.96
N LYS A 71 -24.30 6.16 -0.71
CA LYS A 71 -24.67 7.47 -0.20
C LYS A 71 -23.48 8.40 -0.03
N ILE A 72 -22.36 7.88 0.49
CA ILE A 72 -21.09 8.62 0.62
C ILE A 72 -20.63 9.08 -0.76
N ARG A 73 -20.58 8.16 -1.74
CA ARG A 73 -20.16 8.48 -3.10
C ARG A 73 -21.04 9.57 -3.71
N SER A 74 -22.35 9.38 -3.67
CA SER A 74 -23.32 10.34 -4.21
C SER A 74 -23.17 11.72 -3.58
N LEU A 75 -22.95 11.79 -2.25
CA LEU A 75 -22.74 13.08 -1.62
C LEU A 75 -21.37 13.65 -1.98
N MET A 76 -20.29 12.86 -2.01
CA MET A 76 -18.96 13.38 -2.34
C MET A 76 -18.89 13.92 -3.77
N GLU A 77 -19.57 13.28 -4.73
CA GLU A 77 -19.61 13.69 -6.15
C GLU A 77 -20.49 14.94 -6.41
N SER A 78 -21.34 15.36 -5.47
CA SER A 78 -22.16 16.56 -5.67
C SER A 78 -21.37 17.85 -5.41
N GLU A 79 -21.92 19.00 -5.78
CA GLU A 79 -21.26 20.30 -5.57
C GLU A 79 -20.95 20.55 -4.08
N ALA A 80 -19.71 21.00 -3.81
CA ALA A 80 -19.21 21.30 -2.46
C ALA A 80 -19.17 22.79 -2.19
N THR A 81 -19.63 23.21 -1.02
CA THR A 81 -19.45 24.59 -0.52
C THR A 81 -18.64 24.66 0.77
N VAL A 82 -18.15 23.51 1.24
CA VAL A 82 -17.41 23.34 2.49
C VAL A 82 -16.05 22.72 2.22
N SER A 83 -15.19 22.66 3.23
CA SER A 83 -13.88 21.99 3.12
C SER A 83 -14.03 20.48 2.89
N ILE A 84 -13.00 19.82 2.35
CA ILE A 84 -12.99 18.36 2.15
C ILE A 84 -13.32 17.62 3.47
N PRO A 85 -12.62 17.86 4.61
CA PRO A 85 -12.94 17.16 5.86
C PRO A 85 -14.39 17.35 6.33
N GLU A 86 -14.93 18.56 6.19
CA GLU A 86 -16.31 18.85 6.56
C GLU A 86 -17.30 18.11 5.65
N ARG A 87 -17.00 18.02 4.35
CA ARG A 87 -17.79 17.22 3.41
C ARG A 87 -17.72 15.72 3.72
N MET A 88 -16.56 15.20 4.13
CA MET A 88 -16.42 13.81 4.56
C MET A 88 -17.33 13.50 5.75
N ILE A 89 -17.39 14.41 6.74
CA ILE A 89 -18.30 14.29 7.89
C ILE A 89 -19.75 14.32 7.42
N GLN A 90 -20.15 15.27 6.58
CA GLN A 90 -21.51 15.35 6.03
C GLN A 90 -21.88 14.09 5.25
N ALA A 91 -20.95 13.51 4.47
CA ALA A 91 -21.15 12.29 3.70
C ALA A 91 -21.41 11.09 4.61
N ILE A 92 -20.61 10.93 5.66
CA ILE A 92 -20.77 9.84 6.63
C ILE A 92 -22.07 10.03 7.44
N GLN A 93 -22.42 11.25 7.84
CA GLN A 93 -23.68 11.53 8.54
C GLN A 93 -24.90 11.27 7.65
N ALA A 94 -24.84 11.66 6.38
CA ALA A 94 -25.91 11.37 5.42
C ALA A 94 -26.04 9.86 5.15
N ALA A 95 -24.93 9.12 5.14
CA ALA A 95 -24.93 7.67 5.08
C ALA A 95 -25.52 7.04 6.35
N ASN A 96 -25.19 7.53 7.54
CA ASN A 96 -25.81 7.10 8.79
C ASN A 96 -27.34 7.21 8.72
N GLN A 97 -27.85 8.37 8.30
CA GLN A 97 -29.28 8.59 8.16
C GLN A 97 -29.90 7.63 7.12
N ALA A 98 -29.24 7.42 5.98
CA ALA A 98 -29.75 6.52 4.93
C ALA A 98 -29.83 5.06 5.42
N VAL A 99 -28.83 4.58 6.16
CA VAL A 99 -28.83 3.22 6.75
C VAL A 99 -29.92 3.13 7.83
N TYR A 100 -30.00 4.12 8.74
CA TYR A 100 -31.01 4.17 9.79
C TYR A 100 -32.43 4.15 9.21
N ASP A 101 -32.75 5.04 8.28
CA ASP A 101 -34.05 5.12 7.61
C ASP A 101 -34.40 3.81 6.90
N THR A 102 -33.42 3.20 6.23
CA THR A 102 -33.61 1.90 5.56
C THR A 102 -33.94 0.80 6.57
N SER A 103 -33.28 0.77 7.73
CA SER A 103 -33.53 -0.23 8.79
C SER A 103 -34.92 -0.07 9.42
N GLN A 104 -35.41 1.18 9.50
CA GLN A 104 -36.70 1.50 10.11
C GLN A 104 -37.87 1.21 9.15
N ASN A 105 -37.65 1.38 7.84
CA ASN A 105 -38.67 1.18 6.81
C ASN A 105 -38.80 -0.28 6.35
N ARG A 106 -37.85 -1.14 6.70
CA ARG A 106 -37.79 -2.54 6.26
C ARG A 106 -37.61 -3.46 7.47
N PRO A 107 -38.71 -4.07 7.99
CA PRO A 107 -38.65 -4.88 9.21
C PRO A 107 -37.61 -6.00 9.21
N GLU A 108 -37.31 -6.55 8.02
CA GLU A 108 -36.29 -7.59 7.83
C GLU A 108 -34.84 -7.10 7.97
N LEU A 109 -34.62 -5.78 7.89
CA LEU A 109 -33.31 -5.13 8.02
C LEU A 109 -33.15 -4.38 9.35
N ARG A 110 -34.06 -4.61 10.31
CA ARG A 110 -34.06 -3.88 11.57
C ARG A 110 -32.75 -4.14 12.34
N GLY A 111 -32.09 -3.07 12.75
CA GLY A 111 -30.82 -3.14 13.48
C GLY A 111 -29.61 -3.42 12.59
N MET A 112 -29.74 -3.33 11.26
CA MET A 112 -28.58 -3.33 10.37
C MET A 112 -27.70 -2.11 10.67
N GLY A 113 -26.39 -2.30 10.52
CA GLY A 113 -25.44 -1.21 10.64
C GLY A 113 -24.19 -1.50 9.84
N THR A 114 -23.26 -0.56 9.83
CA THR A 114 -21.97 -0.75 9.15
C THR A 114 -20.92 0.15 9.74
N THR A 115 -19.67 -0.27 9.74
CA THR A 115 -18.54 0.64 9.94
C THR A 115 -18.37 1.55 8.71
N VAL A 116 -17.48 2.53 8.83
CA VAL A 116 -16.92 3.27 7.71
C VAL A 116 -15.49 3.69 8.01
N VAL A 117 -14.60 3.52 7.04
CA VAL A 117 -13.34 4.25 6.97
C VAL A 117 -13.20 4.83 5.57
N MET A 118 -12.96 6.14 5.49
CA MET A 118 -12.84 6.87 4.23
C MET A 118 -11.56 7.68 4.21
N ALA A 119 -10.84 7.64 3.09
CA ALA A 119 -9.71 8.52 2.79
C ALA A 119 -10.04 9.42 1.61
N ALA A 120 -9.61 10.69 1.69
CA ALA A 120 -9.60 11.63 0.58
C ALA A 120 -8.17 12.18 0.41
N ILE A 121 -7.67 12.14 -0.82
CA ILE A 121 -6.34 12.64 -1.18
C ILE A 121 -6.52 13.83 -2.13
N ASP A 122 -6.05 14.99 -1.70
CA ASP A 122 -6.02 16.23 -2.45
C ASP A 122 -4.57 16.64 -2.71
N ASP A 123 -4.11 16.43 -3.95
CA ASP A 123 -2.68 16.48 -4.34
C ASP A 123 -1.83 15.54 -3.46
N LYS A 124 -1.20 16.09 -2.41
CA LYS A 124 -0.40 15.33 -1.44
C LYS A 124 -0.95 15.40 -0.03
N THR A 125 -2.17 15.89 0.17
CA THR A 125 -2.77 16.00 1.50
C THR A 125 -3.75 14.86 1.70
N LEU A 126 -3.50 14.04 2.72
CA LEU A 126 -4.38 12.96 3.16
C LEU A 126 -5.33 13.48 4.24
N TYR A 127 -6.61 13.24 4.03
CA TYR A 127 -7.68 13.33 5.02
C TYR A 127 -8.29 11.95 5.25
N VAL A 128 -8.63 11.63 6.49
CA VAL A 128 -9.32 10.38 6.84
C VAL A 128 -10.49 10.71 7.76
N ALA A 129 -11.61 10.04 7.55
CA ALA A 129 -12.74 10.06 8.47
C ALA A 129 -13.28 8.64 8.69
N HIS A 130 -13.66 8.31 9.92
CA HIS A 130 -14.11 6.96 10.26
C HIS A 130 -15.10 6.89 11.44
N ALA A 131 -15.87 5.80 11.45
CA ALA A 131 -16.66 5.33 12.57
C ALA A 131 -16.70 3.79 12.53
N GLY A 132 -16.51 3.15 13.68
CA GLY A 132 -16.26 1.70 13.77
C GLY A 132 -14.79 1.37 13.97
N ASP A 133 -14.41 0.16 13.61
CA ASP A 133 -13.09 -0.47 13.83
C ASP A 133 -12.42 -0.95 12.54
N SER A 134 -13.01 -0.63 11.38
CA SER A 134 -12.25 -0.59 10.13
C SER A 134 -11.16 0.48 10.20
N ARG A 135 -10.00 0.21 9.59
CA ARG A 135 -8.77 0.97 9.85
C ARG A 135 -8.19 1.61 8.61
N ALA A 136 -7.52 2.74 8.83
CA ALA A 136 -6.63 3.36 7.85
C ALA A 136 -5.17 3.26 8.32
N TYR A 137 -4.27 2.97 7.38
CA TYR A 137 -2.83 2.94 7.59
C TYR A 137 -2.11 3.80 6.55
N LEU A 138 -1.03 4.46 6.98
CA LEU A 138 0.01 4.97 6.08
C LEU A 138 1.19 4.00 6.11
N ILE A 139 1.59 3.47 4.96
CA ILE A 139 2.83 2.72 4.82
C ILE A 139 3.87 3.62 4.17
N ARG A 140 4.87 4.05 4.96
CA ARG A 140 5.95 4.95 4.55
C ARG A 140 7.30 4.34 4.92
N ASN A 141 8.24 4.34 3.98
CA ASN A 141 9.59 3.78 4.17
C ASN A 141 9.61 2.34 4.71
N GLY A 142 8.58 1.54 4.38
CA GLY A 142 8.47 0.15 4.80
C GLY A 142 7.91 -0.08 6.20
N THR A 143 7.46 0.99 6.89
CA THR A 143 6.78 0.94 8.18
C THR A 143 5.29 1.22 8.00
N ALA A 144 4.42 0.39 8.57
CA ALA A 144 2.99 0.67 8.67
C ALA A 144 2.69 1.53 9.89
N TYR A 145 2.01 2.65 9.68
CA TYR A 145 1.52 3.53 10.73
C TYR A 145 0.00 3.53 10.70
N ARG A 146 -0.62 3.02 11.77
CA ARG A 146 -2.07 3.12 11.96
C ARG A 146 -2.48 4.57 12.18
N LEU A 147 -3.51 5.03 11.46
CA LEU A 147 -3.99 6.41 11.48
C LEU A 147 -5.27 6.61 12.29
N THR A 148 -6.06 5.55 12.50
CA THR A 148 -7.36 5.58 13.17
C THR A 148 -7.32 4.83 14.51
N LEU A 149 -8.17 5.23 15.47
CA LEU A 149 -8.44 4.45 16.69
C LEU A 149 -9.78 3.74 16.55
N ASP A 150 -9.88 2.49 17.02
CA ASP A 150 -11.11 1.72 16.86
C ASP A 150 -12.18 2.23 17.82
N HIS A 151 -13.42 2.28 17.37
CA HIS A 151 -14.55 2.55 18.25
C HIS A 151 -15.08 1.27 18.87
N THR A 152 -14.23 0.57 19.60
CA THR A 152 -14.57 -0.68 20.30
C THR A 152 -14.48 -0.52 21.81
N TRP A 153 -15.18 -1.39 22.53
CA TRP A 153 -15.08 -1.49 23.98
C TRP A 153 -13.63 -1.70 24.44
N ALA A 154 -12.84 -2.49 23.71
CA ALA A 154 -11.46 -2.75 24.06
C ALA A 154 -10.57 -1.51 23.89
N GLN A 155 -10.81 -0.69 22.87
CA GLN A 155 -10.10 0.58 22.72
C GLN A 155 -10.46 1.55 23.87
N GLU A 156 -11.74 1.70 24.20
CA GLU A 156 -12.18 2.51 25.36
C GLU A 156 -11.52 2.04 26.67
N ALA A 157 -11.42 0.72 26.86
CA ALA A 157 -10.77 0.14 28.02
C ALA A 157 -9.26 0.43 28.06
N ILE A 158 -8.58 0.49 26.91
CA ILE A 158 -7.17 0.93 26.82
C ILE A 158 -7.07 2.41 27.19
N ASP A 159 -7.93 3.25 26.63
CA ASP A 159 -7.89 4.70 26.83
C ASP A 159 -8.14 5.08 28.29
N HIS A 160 -8.95 4.31 29.01
CA HIS A 160 -9.20 4.45 30.44
C HIS A 160 -8.16 3.72 31.34
N GLY A 161 -7.15 3.07 30.76
CA GLY A 161 -6.11 2.35 31.51
C GLY A 161 -6.62 1.07 32.21
N VAL A 162 -7.77 0.55 31.79
CA VAL A 162 -8.35 -0.71 32.29
C VAL A 162 -7.68 -1.92 31.64
N LEU A 163 -7.32 -1.83 30.35
CA LEU A 163 -6.58 -2.86 29.62
C LEU A 163 -5.27 -2.32 29.05
N THR A 164 -4.27 -3.19 28.96
CA THR A 164 -3.09 -2.93 28.12
C THR A 164 -3.40 -3.30 26.66
N PRO A 165 -2.69 -2.74 25.67
CA PRO A 165 -2.85 -3.13 24.27
C PRO A 165 -2.69 -4.65 24.04
N GLU A 166 -1.78 -5.30 24.75
CA GLU A 166 -1.54 -6.74 24.65
C GLU A 166 -2.72 -7.54 25.21
N ALA A 167 -3.28 -7.11 26.35
CA ALA A 167 -4.44 -7.76 26.96
C ALA A 167 -5.70 -7.58 26.11
N ALA A 168 -5.87 -6.41 25.50
CA ALA A 168 -7.00 -6.11 24.61
C ALA A 168 -7.06 -7.04 23.39
N ARG A 169 -5.92 -7.40 22.80
CA ARG A 169 -5.84 -8.28 21.61
C ARG A 169 -6.47 -9.66 21.80
N VAL A 170 -6.44 -10.21 23.02
CA VAL A 170 -6.97 -11.54 23.33
C VAL A 170 -8.28 -11.48 24.14
N HIS A 171 -8.81 -10.27 24.37
CA HIS A 171 -10.00 -10.10 25.20
C HIS A 171 -11.25 -10.62 24.47
N PRO A 172 -12.20 -11.31 25.17
CA PRO A 172 -13.42 -11.81 24.55
C PRO A 172 -14.28 -10.74 23.86
N ASN A 173 -14.30 -9.52 24.43
CA ASN A 173 -15.07 -8.38 23.93
C ASN A 173 -14.27 -7.44 23.02
N ARG A 174 -13.16 -7.91 22.42
CA ARG A 174 -12.28 -7.04 21.62
C ARG A 174 -12.96 -6.41 20.40
N ASN A 175 -13.88 -7.14 19.76
CA ASN A 175 -14.61 -6.71 18.55
C ASN A 175 -16.01 -6.15 18.91
N VAL A 176 -16.27 -5.76 20.15
CA VAL A 176 -17.55 -5.13 20.51
C VAL A 176 -17.53 -3.67 20.08
N ILE A 177 -18.11 -3.39 18.92
CA ILE A 177 -18.18 -2.05 18.32
C ILE A 177 -19.17 -1.17 19.09
N LYS A 178 -18.75 0.05 19.40
CA LYS A 178 -19.48 1.05 20.17
C LYS A 178 -20.04 2.19 19.32
N ARG A 179 -19.47 2.41 18.13
CA ARG A 179 -19.87 3.49 17.22
C ARG A 179 -19.83 3.00 15.79
N TYR A 180 -20.97 2.96 15.12
CA TYR A 180 -21.12 2.52 13.73
C TYR A 180 -22.42 3.11 13.16
N LEU A 181 -22.56 3.07 11.83
CA LEU A 181 -23.66 3.71 11.12
C LEU A 181 -24.95 2.90 11.29
N GLY A 182 -26.09 3.60 11.32
CA GLY A 182 -27.41 3.03 11.15
C GLY A 182 -28.17 2.66 12.42
N VAL A 183 -27.53 2.77 13.60
CA VAL A 183 -28.16 2.44 14.88
C VAL A 183 -28.87 3.63 15.51
N ASP A 184 -28.17 4.76 15.58
CA ASP A 184 -28.66 5.99 16.15
C ASP A 184 -28.91 7.03 15.06
N GLU A 185 -29.85 7.94 15.28
CA GLU A 185 -30.16 9.04 14.35
C GLU A 185 -28.93 9.96 14.13
N THR A 186 -28.10 10.12 15.16
CA THR A 186 -26.89 10.92 15.10
C THR A 186 -25.64 10.07 15.30
N LEU A 187 -24.60 10.36 14.52
CA LEU A 187 -23.30 9.69 14.60
C LEU A 187 -22.18 10.71 14.81
N ALA A 188 -21.36 10.50 15.84
CA ALA A 188 -20.09 11.20 15.97
C ALA A 188 -19.08 10.58 15.00
N VAL A 189 -18.45 11.42 14.18
CA VAL A 189 -17.47 11.02 13.16
C VAL A 189 -16.11 11.58 13.55
N ASP A 190 -15.10 10.73 13.59
CA ASP A 190 -13.73 11.18 13.78
C ASP A 190 -13.13 11.53 12.42
N SER A 191 -12.62 12.75 12.28
CA SER A 191 -11.96 13.26 11.06
C SER A 191 -10.52 13.70 11.31
N LYS A 192 -10.00 13.38 12.50
CA LYS A 192 -8.59 13.58 12.86
C LYS A 192 -7.91 12.23 12.93
N ILE A 193 -6.64 12.23 12.57
CA ILE A 193 -5.80 11.04 12.54
C ILE A 193 -4.66 11.15 13.55
N ILE A 194 -4.16 9.99 13.96
CA ILE A 194 -2.98 9.87 14.81
C ILE A 194 -1.80 10.59 14.13
N ASP A 195 -1.18 11.53 14.85
CA ASP A 195 0.05 12.18 14.40
C ASP A 195 1.21 11.18 14.41
N ILE A 196 1.83 10.99 13.25
CA ILE A 196 2.98 10.09 13.07
C ILE A 196 4.30 10.87 12.93
N SER A 197 4.26 12.19 12.99
CA SER A 197 5.46 13.05 12.88
C SER A 197 6.30 13.06 14.16
N GLN A 198 5.68 12.77 15.30
CA GLN A 198 6.34 12.63 16.58
C GLN A 198 6.74 11.16 16.77
N GLU A 199 8.03 10.89 16.92
CA GLU A 199 8.48 9.58 17.40
C GLU A 199 7.91 9.37 18.81
N SER A 200 7.22 8.24 19.04
CA SER A 200 6.78 7.86 20.38
C SER A 200 7.98 7.88 21.31
N SER A 201 8.04 8.85 22.22
CA SER A 201 8.91 8.79 23.37
C SER A 201 8.48 7.60 24.23
N SER A 202 9.16 6.46 24.05
CA SER A 202 9.16 5.28 24.92
C SER A 202 7.80 4.78 25.43
N GLY A 203 7.25 3.77 24.74
CA GLY A 203 6.28 2.83 25.35
C GLY A 203 4.82 3.28 25.45
N GLU A 204 4.46 4.44 24.91
CA GLU A 204 3.08 4.92 24.91
C GLU A 204 2.33 4.43 23.66
N GLY A 205 1.22 3.70 23.87
CA GLY A 205 0.38 3.16 22.80
C GLY A 205 -0.25 4.23 21.90
N ALA A 206 -0.76 3.80 20.74
CA ALA A 206 -1.32 4.67 19.69
C ALA A 206 -2.36 5.69 20.20
N GLY A 207 -3.13 5.37 21.25
CA GLY A 207 -4.16 6.23 21.84
C GLY A 207 -3.66 7.49 22.57
N LYS A 208 -2.35 7.62 22.81
CA LYS A 208 -1.77 8.79 23.50
C LYS A 208 -1.17 9.83 22.57
N ARG A 209 -1.07 9.53 21.28
CA ARG A 209 -0.52 10.46 20.29
C ARG A 209 -1.52 11.60 20.02
N PRO A 210 -1.02 12.81 19.74
CA PRO A 210 -1.90 13.91 19.36
C PRO A 210 -2.62 13.58 18.05
N MET A 211 -3.81 14.16 17.87
CA MET A 211 -4.63 13.98 16.67
C MET A 211 -4.51 15.21 15.78
N ILE A 212 -4.18 15.01 14.50
CA ILE A 212 -4.02 16.07 13.49
C ILE A 212 -5.12 15.96 12.42
N PRO A 213 -5.52 17.07 11.77
CA PRO A 213 -6.62 17.06 10.80
C PRO A 213 -6.25 16.46 9.44
N SER A 214 -4.96 16.39 9.11
CA SER A 214 -4.48 15.91 7.81
C SER A 214 -2.99 15.60 7.87
N LEU A 215 -2.50 14.86 6.87
CA LEU A 215 -1.10 14.50 6.75
C LEU A 215 -0.58 14.73 5.32
N ALA A 216 0.63 15.29 5.20
CA ALA A 216 1.31 15.43 3.91
C ALA A 216 1.96 14.11 3.50
N LEU A 217 1.55 13.59 2.35
CA LEU A 217 2.04 12.38 1.71
C LEU A 217 3.33 12.66 0.93
N GLN A 218 4.17 11.62 0.87
CA GLN A 218 5.44 11.60 0.16
C GLN A 218 5.33 10.65 -1.05
N PRO A 219 6.12 10.89 -2.11
CA PRO A 219 6.22 9.94 -3.22
C PRO A 219 6.50 8.51 -2.73
N GLY A 220 5.66 7.56 -3.12
CA GLY A 220 5.79 6.14 -2.76
C GLY A 220 5.06 5.73 -1.49
N ASP A 221 4.44 6.67 -0.78
CA ASP A 221 3.54 6.35 0.31
C ASP A 221 2.36 5.51 -0.17
N ASN A 222 1.90 4.61 0.68
CA ASN A 222 0.67 3.85 0.47
C ASN A 222 -0.32 4.20 1.57
N VAL A 223 -1.54 4.57 1.17
CA VAL A 223 -2.68 4.67 2.07
C VAL A 223 -3.47 3.37 1.91
N LEU A 224 -3.65 2.64 3.01
CA LEU A 224 -4.40 1.38 3.03
C LEU A 224 -5.63 1.56 3.92
N LEU A 225 -6.79 1.18 3.39
CA LEU A 225 -8.05 1.05 4.12
C LEU A 225 -8.43 -0.43 4.20
N CYS A 226 -8.91 -0.89 5.35
CA CYS A 226 -9.34 -2.28 5.50
C CYS A 226 -10.45 -2.48 6.55
N SER A 227 -11.24 -3.55 6.37
CA SER A 227 -12.12 -4.10 7.42
C SER A 227 -11.30 -4.79 8.52
N ASP A 228 -11.96 -5.12 9.63
CA ASP A 228 -11.29 -5.75 10.77
C ASP A 228 -10.80 -7.17 10.45
N GLY A 229 -11.48 -7.89 9.55
CA GLY A 229 -11.13 -9.24 9.10
C GLY A 229 -9.74 -9.36 8.49
N LEU A 230 -9.14 -8.25 8.02
CA LEU A 230 -7.71 -8.23 7.70
C LEU A 230 -6.85 -8.21 8.97
N THR A 231 -7.11 -7.25 9.85
CA THR A 231 -6.24 -6.93 10.99
C THR A 231 -6.41 -7.85 12.19
N ASP A 232 -7.49 -8.64 12.21
CA ASP A 232 -7.70 -9.73 13.16
C ASP A 232 -6.93 -11.00 12.78
N GLU A 233 -6.48 -11.09 11.52
CA GLU A 233 -5.73 -12.23 11.00
C GLU A 233 -4.25 -11.91 10.74
N ILE A 234 -3.92 -10.67 10.37
CA ILE A 234 -2.58 -10.27 9.92
C ILE A 234 -1.98 -9.20 10.85
N SER A 235 -0.70 -9.35 11.16
CA SER A 235 0.08 -8.36 11.90
C SER A 235 0.50 -7.15 11.07
N ASP A 236 0.79 -6.01 11.72
CA ASP A 236 1.30 -4.80 11.05
C ASP A 236 2.61 -5.09 10.30
N GLU A 237 3.47 -5.98 10.83
CA GLU A 237 4.72 -6.38 10.21
C GLU A 237 4.54 -7.17 8.90
N GLU A 238 3.54 -8.04 8.83
CA GLU A 238 3.19 -8.78 7.63
C GLU A 238 2.55 -7.86 6.59
N LEU A 239 1.64 -6.98 7.06
CA LEU A 239 0.98 -5.98 6.23
C LEU A 239 2.01 -5.09 5.53
N GLN A 240 2.92 -4.45 6.28
CA GLN A 240 3.94 -3.58 5.71
C GLN A 240 4.89 -4.34 4.77
N THR A 241 5.15 -5.62 5.05
CA THR A 241 6.04 -6.45 4.23
C THR A 241 5.44 -6.74 2.86
N LEU A 242 4.15 -7.08 2.79
CA LEU A 242 3.46 -7.34 1.54
C LEU A 242 3.29 -6.07 0.71
N VAL A 243 2.85 -4.97 1.33
CA VAL A 243 2.68 -3.68 0.63
C VAL A 243 4.00 -3.18 0.07
N ARG A 244 5.12 -3.36 0.80
CA ARG A 244 6.46 -2.96 0.34
C ARG A 244 6.95 -3.78 -0.85
N LYS A 245 6.65 -5.08 -0.91
CA LYS A 245 7.21 -6.00 -1.91
C LYS A 245 6.46 -5.98 -3.25
N HIS A 246 5.21 -5.52 -3.26
CA HIS A 246 4.31 -5.69 -4.39
C HIS A 246 3.69 -4.37 -4.87
N GLY A 247 3.15 -4.36 -6.09
CA GLY A 247 2.26 -3.30 -6.56
C GLY A 247 0.95 -3.29 -5.77
N PRO A 248 0.18 -2.19 -5.75
CA PRO A 248 -1.04 -2.10 -4.94
C PRO A 248 -2.03 -3.23 -5.14
N GLN A 249 -2.34 -3.62 -6.39
CA GLN A 249 -3.29 -4.70 -6.64
C GLN A 249 -2.78 -6.05 -6.13
N GLU A 250 -1.55 -6.41 -6.49
CA GLU A 250 -0.96 -7.67 -6.03
C GLU A 250 -0.79 -7.71 -4.50
N ALA A 251 -0.49 -6.57 -3.87
CA ALA A 251 -0.44 -6.46 -2.42
C ALA A 251 -1.83 -6.70 -1.79
N ALA A 252 -2.89 -6.11 -2.33
CA ALA A 252 -4.26 -6.32 -1.86
C ALA A 252 -4.68 -7.80 -1.98
N ASP A 253 -4.45 -8.42 -3.14
CA ASP A 253 -4.77 -9.83 -3.37
C ASP A 253 -4.01 -10.75 -2.39
N ARG A 254 -2.71 -10.47 -2.15
CA ARG A 254 -1.88 -11.26 -1.24
C ARG A 254 -2.25 -11.07 0.23
N LEU A 255 -2.67 -9.87 0.61
CA LEU A 255 -3.17 -9.58 1.95
C LEU A 255 -4.44 -10.38 2.23
N VAL A 256 -5.40 -10.34 1.31
CA VAL A 256 -6.64 -11.12 1.43
C VAL A 256 -6.34 -12.63 1.48
N ALA A 257 -5.44 -13.12 0.64
CA ALA A 257 -5.04 -14.53 0.65
C ALA A 257 -4.38 -14.93 1.98
N LEU A 258 -3.47 -14.11 2.51
CA LEU A 258 -2.78 -14.39 3.77
C LEU A 258 -3.75 -14.39 4.96
N ALA A 259 -4.70 -13.45 5.02
CA ALA A 259 -5.71 -13.41 6.08
C ALA A 259 -6.58 -14.67 6.06
N ASN A 260 -6.94 -15.13 4.86
CA ASN A 260 -7.63 -16.39 4.64
C ASN A 260 -6.81 -17.62 5.07
N ASP A 261 -5.49 -17.61 4.85
CA ASP A 261 -4.59 -18.69 5.27
C ASP A 261 -4.40 -18.73 6.80
N HIS A 262 -4.50 -17.58 7.48
CA HIS A 262 -4.44 -17.48 8.95
C HIS A 262 -5.76 -17.86 9.64
N GLY A 263 -6.86 -17.90 8.90
CA GLY A 263 -8.14 -18.42 9.38
C GLY A 263 -9.34 -17.95 8.58
N GLY A 264 -9.29 -16.74 8.03
CA GLY A 264 -10.40 -16.12 7.30
C GLY A 264 -11.71 -16.15 8.10
N ARG A 265 -11.65 -15.74 9.37
CA ARG A 265 -12.80 -15.83 10.29
C ARG A 265 -13.89 -14.81 9.99
N ASP A 266 -13.59 -13.78 9.21
CA ASP A 266 -14.55 -12.77 8.79
C ASP A 266 -14.41 -12.39 7.31
N ASN A 267 -15.27 -11.50 6.84
CA ASN A 267 -15.11 -10.82 5.57
C ASN A 267 -13.82 -9.98 5.58
N ILE A 268 -13.10 -9.97 4.46
CA ILE A 268 -11.80 -9.31 4.37
C ILE A 268 -11.84 -8.38 3.18
N THR A 269 -11.67 -7.07 3.42
CA THR A 269 -11.62 -6.06 2.38
C THR A 269 -10.41 -5.17 2.54
N VAL A 270 -9.72 -4.89 1.43
CA VAL A 270 -8.51 -4.06 1.38
C VAL A 270 -8.60 -3.11 0.19
N THR A 271 -8.35 -1.83 0.41
CA THR A 271 -8.11 -0.83 -0.63
C THR A 271 -6.76 -0.14 -0.39
N ILE A 272 -5.92 -0.07 -1.43
CA ILE A 272 -4.58 0.54 -1.38
C ILE A 272 -4.49 1.64 -2.44
N LEU A 273 -4.17 2.85 -2.01
CA LEU A 273 -3.80 3.99 -2.85
C LEU A 273 -2.32 4.28 -2.70
N ARG A 274 -1.54 4.20 -3.78
CA ARG A 274 -0.10 4.50 -3.76
C ARG A 274 0.19 5.76 -4.57
N LEU A 275 0.88 6.70 -3.94
CA LEU A 275 1.39 7.88 -4.63
C LEU A 275 2.53 7.51 -5.57
N PRO A 276 2.56 8.05 -6.80
CA PRO A 276 3.70 7.89 -7.69
C PRO A 276 5.00 8.40 -7.10
N GLY A 277 6.10 7.88 -7.63
CA GLY A 277 7.45 8.17 -7.16
C GLY A 277 7.77 7.40 -5.87
N GLY A 278 8.96 7.63 -5.33
CA GLY A 278 9.54 6.80 -4.26
C GLY A 278 10.55 5.80 -4.81
N ALA A 279 11.64 5.58 -4.07
CA ALA A 279 12.59 4.54 -4.42
C ALA A 279 11.91 3.18 -4.28
N ALA A 280 12.06 2.30 -5.28
CA ALA A 280 11.77 0.89 -5.08
C ALA A 280 12.53 0.45 -3.83
N ALA A 281 11.81 -0.03 -2.81
CA ALA A 281 12.45 -0.49 -1.59
C ALA A 281 13.55 -1.47 -2.00
N PRO A 282 14.82 -1.27 -1.57
CA PRO A 282 15.82 -2.31 -1.78
C PRO A 282 15.24 -3.57 -1.17
N VAL A 283 15.04 -4.59 -1.99
CA VAL A 283 14.64 -5.91 -1.52
C VAL A 283 15.74 -6.33 -0.55
N ALA A 284 15.45 -6.26 0.75
CA ALA A 284 16.32 -6.78 1.77
C ALA A 284 16.45 -8.28 1.50
N VAL A 285 17.58 -8.67 0.91
CA VAL A 285 18.00 -10.06 0.84
C VAL A 285 18.12 -10.52 2.30
N PRO A 286 17.45 -11.62 2.71
CA PRO A 286 17.52 -12.07 4.08
C PRO A 286 18.98 -12.24 4.48
N ALA A 287 19.35 -11.67 5.63
CA ALA A 287 20.66 -11.82 6.25
C ALA A 287 20.82 -13.29 6.66
N GLY A 288 21.31 -14.10 5.72
CA GLY A 288 21.33 -15.55 5.89
C GLY A 288 21.85 -16.33 4.69
N VAL A 289 22.60 -15.71 3.78
CA VAL A 289 23.53 -16.42 2.90
C VAL A 289 24.77 -15.56 2.78
N THR A 290 25.79 -15.87 3.59
CA THR A 290 27.13 -15.33 3.38
C THR A 290 27.60 -15.81 2.01
N ALA A 291 27.52 -14.94 1.01
CA ALA A 291 28.24 -15.13 -0.23
C ALA A 291 29.73 -15.17 0.15
N ALA A 292 30.32 -16.36 0.12
CA ALA A 292 31.75 -16.52 0.27
C ALA A 292 32.43 -15.59 -0.73
N SER A 293 33.20 -14.63 -0.23
CA SER A 293 34.10 -13.81 -1.04
C SER A 293 35.01 -14.76 -1.82
N ARG A 294 34.67 -15.01 -3.09
CA ARG A 294 35.59 -15.70 -4.00
C ARG A 294 36.74 -14.73 -4.21
N SER A 295 37.81 -14.93 -3.45
CA SER A 295 39.07 -14.24 -3.68
C SER A 295 39.42 -14.36 -5.17
N ARG A 296 39.81 -13.25 -5.80
CA ARG A 296 40.26 -13.23 -7.21
C ARG A 296 41.66 -13.84 -7.38
N LEU A 297 42.26 -14.35 -6.30
CA LEU A 297 43.60 -14.90 -6.25
C LEU A 297 43.85 -16.05 -7.25
N PRO A 298 42.99 -17.07 -7.41
CA PRO A 298 43.23 -18.16 -8.36
C PRO A 298 43.11 -17.70 -9.82
N VAL A 299 42.30 -16.68 -10.12
CA VAL A 299 42.20 -16.10 -11.47
C VAL A 299 43.47 -15.29 -11.79
N ILE A 300 43.96 -14.51 -10.83
CA ILE A 300 45.20 -13.73 -10.99
C ILE A 300 46.42 -14.66 -11.11
N LEU A 301 46.50 -15.72 -10.31
CA LEU A 301 47.54 -16.77 -10.41
C LEU A 301 47.48 -17.50 -11.75
N GLY A 302 46.28 -17.80 -12.26
CA GLY A 302 46.11 -18.42 -13.59
C GLY A 302 46.60 -17.52 -14.72
N ILE A 303 46.25 -16.23 -14.70
CA ILE A 303 46.74 -15.25 -15.69
C ILE A 303 48.26 -15.13 -15.63
N LEU A 304 48.84 -15.04 -14.42
CA LEU A 304 50.29 -14.92 -14.25
C LEU A 304 51.03 -16.18 -14.74
N ALA A 305 50.54 -17.37 -14.44
CA ALA A 305 51.12 -18.63 -14.94
C ALA A 305 51.06 -18.73 -16.47
N THR A 306 49.97 -18.26 -17.09
CA THR A 306 49.81 -18.25 -18.55
C THR A 306 50.78 -17.26 -19.21
N LEU A 307 50.98 -16.08 -18.61
CA LEU A 307 51.95 -15.09 -19.10
C LEU A 307 53.40 -15.58 -18.98
N ILE A 308 53.74 -16.25 -17.87
CA ILE A 308 55.07 -16.85 -17.69
C ILE A 308 55.31 -17.95 -18.74
N LEU A 309 54.30 -18.78 -19.02
CA LEU A 309 54.41 -19.83 -20.04
C LEU A 309 54.61 -19.23 -21.45
N LEU A 310 53.85 -18.18 -21.80
CA LEU A 310 54.00 -17.49 -23.09
C LEU A 310 55.37 -16.83 -23.24
N ALA A 311 55.89 -16.21 -22.17
CA ALA A 311 57.24 -15.64 -22.17
C ALA A 311 58.32 -16.72 -22.33
N ALA A 312 58.18 -17.86 -21.65
CA ALA A 312 59.10 -18.99 -21.79
C ALA A 312 59.09 -19.56 -23.22
N VAL A 313 57.91 -19.70 -23.83
CA VAL A 313 57.78 -20.14 -25.23
C VAL A 313 58.42 -19.13 -26.19
N ALA A 314 58.22 -17.83 -25.98
CA ALA A 314 58.83 -16.78 -26.80
C ALA A 314 60.37 -16.84 -26.73
N ILE A 315 60.96 -17.03 -25.55
CA ILE A 315 62.42 -17.16 -25.37
C ILE A 315 62.97 -18.39 -26.12
N ILE A 316 62.21 -19.49 -26.20
CA ILE A 316 62.62 -20.70 -26.91
C ILE A 316 62.46 -20.57 -28.43
N VAL A 317 61.40 -19.91 -28.88
CA VAL A 317 61.02 -19.85 -30.30
C VAL A 317 61.73 -18.73 -31.05
N LEU A 318 61.86 -17.53 -30.47
CA LEU A 318 62.46 -16.39 -31.17
C LEU A 318 63.91 -16.61 -31.67
N PRO A 319 64.81 -17.30 -30.93
CA PRO A 319 66.16 -17.59 -31.44
C PRO A 319 66.17 -18.51 -32.66
N LYS A 320 65.10 -19.30 -32.89
CA LYS A 320 64.98 -20.22 -34.03
C LYS A 320 64.46 -19.56 -35.31
N LEU A 321 63.92 -18.35 -35.23
CA LEU A 321 63.49 -17.59 -36.42
C LEU A 321 64.58 -16.67 -37.00
N GLY A 322 65.75 -16.57 -36.36
CA GLY A 322 66.84 -15.68 -36.77
C GLY A 322 67.81 -16.21 -37.83
N SER A 323 67.64 -17.43 -38.33
CA SER A 323 68.55 -18.02 -39.33
C SER A 323 67.84 -18.27 -40.66
N ASN A 324 67.59 -17.22 -41.43
CA ASN A 324 67.41 -17.30 -42.89
C ASN A 324 67.63 -15.90 -43.49
N ALA A 325 68.90 -15.57 -43.75
CA ALA A 325 69.31 -14.43 -44.55
C ALA A 325 69.98 -14.94 -45.84
N SER A 326 69.40 -14.62 -47.00
CA SER A 326 70.03 -14.50 -48.33
C SER A 326 68.89 -14.20 -49.34
N ALA A 327 68.95 -13.31 -50.32
CA ALA A 327 69.98 -12.44 -50.86
C ALA A 327 69.30 -11.23 -51.54
N THR A 328 70.05 -10.14 -51.65
CA THR A 328 69.75 -8.93 -52.44
C THR A 328 69.64 -9.23 -53.94
N PRO A 329 68.83 -8.47 -54.69
CA PRO A 329 69.36 -7.96 -55.95
C PRO A 329 69.15 -6.44 -56.16
N THR A 330 70.04 -5.96 -57.01
CA THR A 330 70.47 -4.62 -57.38
C THR A 330 69.44 -3.76 -58.12
N LEU A 331 69.55 -2.44 -57.94
CA LEU A 331 68.85 -1.36 -58.65
C LEU A 331 69.26 -1.24 -60.13
N ALA A 332 68.30 -0.96 -61.00
CA ALA A 332 68.53 -0.29 -62.29
C ALA A 332 67.43 0.76 -62.50
N ALA A 333 67.85 1.99 -62.82
CA ALA A 333 67.00 3.10 -63.22
C ALA A 333 66.94 3.20 -64.75
N THR A 334 65.80 3.67 -65.30
CA THR A 334 65.72 4.70 -66.36
C THR A 334 64.27 4.91 -66.85
N ASP A 335 63.86 6.18 -66.80
CA ASP A 335 63.13 7.00 -67.78
C ASP A 335 61.75 6.67 -68.38
N SER A 336 61.02 7.79 -68.56
CA SER A 336 60.18 8.17 -69.71
C SER A 336 58.64 8.12 -69.56
N ALA A 337 58.09 9.30 -69.28
CA ALA A 337 57.11 10.05 -70.08
C ALA A 337 55.71 9.49 -70.44
N ALA A 338 54.71 10.29 -70.04
CA ALA A 338 53.64 10.89 -70.86
C ALA A 338 52.35 10.13 -71.25
N MET A 339 51.30 10.96 -71.35
CA MET A 339 49.95 10.79 -71.94
C MET A 339 48.90 10.04 -71.09
N ALA A 340 47.87 10.70 -70.54
CA ALA A 340 46.70 11.33 -71.19
C ALA A 340 45.81 10.32 -71.94
N VAL A 341 44.54 10.22 -71.52
CA VAL A 341 43.30 10.33 -72.34
C VAL A 341 42.11 9.74 -71.57
N ALA A 342 41.02 10.52 -71.55
CA ALA A 342 39.61 10.23 -71.26
C ALA A 342 39.20 9.90 -69.81
#